data_AF-A0A966CK17-F1
#
_entry.id   AF-A0A966CK17-F1
#
_cell.length_a   1.000
_cell.length_b   1.000
_cell.length_c   1.000
_cell.angle_alpha   90.00
_cell.angle_beta   90.00
_cell.angle_gamma   90.00
#
_symmetry.space_group_name_H-M   'P 1'
#
loop_
_entity.id
_entity.type
_entity.pdbx_description
1 polymer ?
#
loop_
_entity_poly.entity_id
_entity_poly.type
_entity_poly.pdbx_seq_one_letter_code
_entity_poly.pdbx_strand_id
1 'polypeptide(L)'
;MIPGNKNLYTFLQEAGFTLVFKETTYGGAGKVKGNCDADLVLKAVVDYYEKQFEKAIIVASDGDYAGLVNFFKEKNVLLALISPNNKCSFLLRKLNISLVYLDNQRNKLNYGQKEKAPDGDNTP
;
A
#
# COMPACT_ATOMS: atom_id res chain seq x y z
N MET A 1 0.26 6.63 -16.15
CA MET A 1 -0.98 5.93 -15.74
C MET A 1 -1.32 4.89 -16.80
N ILE A 2 -1.76 3.69 -16.42
CA ILE A 2 -2.17 2.65 -17.39
C ILE A 2 -3.69 2.73 -17.58
N PRO A 3 -4.21 3.08 -18.78
CA PRO A 3 -5.64 3.29 -19.00
C PRO A 3 -6.53 2.11 -18.59
N GLY A 4 -6.05 0.87 -18.77
CA GLY A 4 -6.78 -0.35 -18.42
C GLY A 4 -7.11 -0.52 -16.93
N ASN A 5 -6.49 0.26 -16.04
CA ASN A 5 -6.67 0.15 -14.58
C ASN A 5 -7.57 1.26 -13.99
N LYS A 6 -8.30 2.01 -14.82
CA LYS A 6 -9.10 3.17 -14.39
C LYS A 6 -10.05 2.87 -13.23
N ASN A 7 -10.75 1.74 -13.26
CA ASN A 7 -11.70 1.36 -12.21
C ASN A 7 -11.00 1.15 -10.86
N LEU A 8 -9.82 0.51 -10.86
CA LEU A 8 -9.02 0.34 -9.65
C LEU A 8 -8.56 1.69 -9.10
N TYR A 9 -8.09 2.59 -9.97
CA TYR A 9 -7.66 3.92 -9.54
C TYR A 9 -8.81 4.72 -8.93
N THR A 10 -9.98 4.67 -9.56
CA THR A 10 -11.19 5.33 -9.07
C THR A 10 -11.56 4.81 -7.68
N PHE A 11 -11.62 3.48 -7.52
CA PHE A 11 -11.92 2.85 -6.23
C PHE A 11 -10.95 3.27 -5.12
N LEU A 12 -9.63 3.29 -5.40
CA LEU A 12 -8.63 3.70 -4.40
C LEU A 12 -8.80 5.18 -4.02
N GLN A 13 -9.09 6.04 -4.98
CA GLN A 13 -9.32 7.47 -4.70
C GLN A 13 -10.61 7.69 -3.90
N GLU A 14 -11.69 6.99 -4.24
CA GLU A 14 -12.96 7.00 -3.47
C GLU A 14 -12.78 6.47 -2.04
N ALA A 15 -11.87 5.53 -1.84
CA ALA A 15 -11.47 5.04 -0.52
C ALA A 15 -10.56 6.02 0.25
N GLY A 16 -10.24 7.19 -0.31
CA GLY A 16 -9.47 8.25 0.33
C GLY A 16 -7.97 8.21 0.06
N PHE A 17 -7.48 7.34 -0.82
CA PHE A 17 -6.06 7.30 -1.17
C PHE A 17 -5.71 8.36 -2.22
N THR A 18 -4.61 9.07 -2.00
CA THR A 18 -3.97 9.88 -3.05
C THR A 18 -3.05 8.98 -3.88
N LEU A 19 -3.32 8.87 -5.18
CA LEU A 19 -2.51 8.08 -6.10
C LEU A 19 -1.38 8.91 -6.68
N VAL A 20 -0.14 8.48 -6.44
CA VAL A 20 1.06 9.07 -7.04
C VAL A 20 1.46 8.23 -8.26
N PHE A 21 1.46 8.84 -9.44
CA PHE A 21 1.77 8.15 -10.70
C PHE A 21 3.19 8.44 -11.16
N LYS A 22 3.93 7.38 -11.49
CA LYS A 22 5.19 7.44 -12.24
C LYS A 22 4.93 7.47 -13.75
N GLU A 23 5.86 8.07 -14.49
CA GLU A 23 5.90 7.94 -15.94
C GLU A 23 5.93 6.46 -16.37
N THR A 24 5.08 6.11 -17.34
CA THR A 24 4.97 4.73 -17.81
C THR A 24 6.04 4.45 -18.85
N THR A 25 7.06 3.69 -18.47
CA THR A 25 8.14 3.29 -19.37
C THR A 25 8.01 1.83 -19.80
N TYR A 26 8.49 1.53 -21.01
CA TYR A 26 8.38 0.21 -21.61
C TYR A 26 9.76 -0.43 -21.75
N GLY A 27 9.85 -1.74 -21.48
CA GLY A 27 11.04 -2.54 -21.75
C GLY A 27 11.14 -2.95 -23.22
N GLY A 28 12.23 -3.63 -23.57
CA GLY A 28 12.55 -4.02 -24.95
C GLY A 28 11.52 -4.90 -25.68
N ALA A 29 10.54 -5.46 -24.96
CA ALA A 29 9.45 -6.26 -25.52
C ALA A 29 8.06 -5.61 -25.35
N GLY A 30 7.98 -4.29 -25.12
CA GLY A 30 6.71 -3.59 -24.90
C GLY A 30 6.05 -3.87 -23.54
N LYS A 31 6.72 -4.62 -22.66
CA LYS A 31 6.28 -4.84 -21.27
C LYS A 31 6.48 -3.57 -20.46
N VAL A 32 5.44 -3.15 -19.73
CA VAL A 32 5.54 -2.02 -18.80
C VAL A 32 6.58 -2.31 -17.71
N LYS A 33 7.52 -1.39 -17.48
CA LYS A 33 8.41 -1.40 -16.32
C LYS A 33 7.64 -0.82 -15.13
N GLY A 34 7.17 -1.70 -14.26
CA GLY A 34 6.26 -1.36 -13.16
C GLY A 34 6.92 -1.15 -11.79
N ASN A 35 8.25 -1.30 -11.67
CA ASN A 35 8.93 -1.10 -10.39
C ASN A 35 8.90 0.40 -10.02
N CYS A 36 8.47 0.67 -8.79
CA CYS A 36 8.38 2.00 -8.19
C CYS A 36 9.15 2.11 -6.86
N ASP A 37 10.02 1.15 -6.55
CA ASP A 37 10.64 1.04 -5.23
C ASP A 37 11.50 2.26 -4.93
N ALA A 38 12.36 2.66 -5.88
CA ALA A 38 13.21 3.84 -5.73
C ALA A 38 12.41 5.15 -5.60
N ASP A 39 11.35 5.31 -6.42
CA ASP A 39 10.49 6.49 -6.37
C ASP A 39 9.73 6.57 -5.03
N LEU A 40 9.25 5.42 -4.53
CA LEU A 40 8.56 5.33 -3.24
C LEU A 40 9.51 5.66 -2.08
N VAL A 41 10.72 5.10 -2.09
CA VAL A 41 11.74 5.40 -1.08
C VAL A 41 12.08 6.89 -1.10
N LEU A 42 12.33 7.47 -2.27
CA LEU A 42 12.66 8.89 -2.40
C LEU A 42 11.51 9.78 -1.90
N LYS A 43 10.27 9.53 -2.37
CA LYS A 43 9.11 10.32 -1.96
C LYS A 43 8.88 10.25 -0.45
N ALA A 44 8.97 9.07 0.15
CA ALA A 44 8.79 8.88 1.58
C ALA A 44 9.83 9.66 2.41
N VAL A 45 11.09 9.69 1.96
CA VAL A 45 12.15 10.46 2.61
C VAL A 45 11.94 11.96 2.44
N VAL A 46 11.57 12.43 1.25
CA VAL A 46 11.22 13.84 1.00
C VAL A 46 10.08 14.28 1.92
N ASP A 47 9.00 13.51 1.98
CA ASP A 47 7.83 13.81 2.81
C ASP A 47 8.16 13.90 4.29
N TYR A 48 9.10 13.06 4.76
CA TYR A 48 9.62 13.14 6.12
C TYR A 48 10.35 14.47 6.38
N TYR A 49 11.27 14.85 5.49
CA TYR A 49 12.05 16.10 5.66
C TYR A 49 11.19 17.36 5.47
N GLU A 50 10.17 17.31 4.62
CA GLU A 50 9.19 18.38 4.43
C GLU A 50 8.09 18.40 5.49
N LYS A 51 8.15 17.48 6.48
CA LYS A 51 7.20 17.40 7.61
C LYS A 51 5.74 17.22 7.17
N GLN A 52 5.52 16.42 6.12
CA GLN A 52 4.18 16.14 5.57
C GLN A 52 3.40 15.12 6.43
N PHE A 53 4.05 14.45 7.38
CA PHE A 53 3.43 13.51 8.30
C PHE A 53 4.18 13.45 9.64
N GLU A 54 3.48 13.02 10.69
CA GLU A 54 4.07 12.77 12.01
C GLU A 54 4.47 11.30 12.20
N LYS A 55 3.67 10.40 11.62
CA LYS A 55 3.85 8.95 11.66
C LYS A 55 3.61 8.33 10.30
N ALA A 56 4.33 7.25 10.00
CA ALA A 56 4.23 6.52 8.75
C ALA A 56 3.80 5.07 8.97
N ILE A 57 2.88 4.60 8.14
CA ILE A 57 2.60 3.17 7.93
C ILE A 57 3.14 2.82 6.55
N ILE A 58 3.97 1.79 6.47
CA ILE A 58 4.46 1.26 5.20
C ILE A 58 3.69 -0.02 4.89
N VAL A 59 3.16 -0.16 3.67
CA VAL A 59 2.49 -1.38 3.23
C VAL A 59 3.37 -2.08 2.20
N ALA A 60 4.19 -3.03 2.63
CA ALA A 60 5.14 -3.75 1.78
C ALA A 60 5.60 -5.08 2.38
N SER A 61 6.05 -5.99 1.51
CA SER A 61 6.68 -7.27 1.91
C SER A 61 8.11 -7.42 1.39
N ASP A 62 8.58 -6.52 0.51
CA ASP A 62 9.87 -6.65 -0.18
C ASP A 62 11.05 -6.20 0.70
N GLY A 63 12.13 -6.99 0.68
CA GLY A 63 13.35 -6.71 1.44
C GLY A 63 14.04 -5.40 1.06
N ASP A 64 13.80 -4.91 -0.16
CA ASP A 64 14.37 -3.65 -0.66
C ASP A 64 13.92 -2.43 0.18
N TYR A 65 12.77 -2.53 0.86
CA TYR A 65 12.29 -1.49 1.76
C TYR A 65 12.93 -1.50 3.16
N ALA A 66 13.79 -2.47 3.48
CA ALA A 66 14.39 -2.58 4.82
C ALA A 66 15.18 -1.32 5.22
N GLY A 67 15.85 -0.67 4.27
CA GLY A 67 16.54 0.60 4.51
C GLY A 67 15.59 1.72 4.93
N LEU A 68 14.50 1.92 4.20
CA LEU A 68 13.48 2.94 4.51
C LEU A 68 12.81 2.66 5.86
N VAL A 69 12.42 1.41 6.10
CA VAL A 69 11.76 1.00 7.35
C VAL A 69 12.68 1.21 8.55
N ASN A 70 13.96 0.84 8.44
CA ASN A 70 14.93 1.07 9.50
C ASN A 70 15.18 2.58 9.72
N PHE A 71 15.27 3.37 8.66
CA PHE A 71 15.40 4.83 8.76
C PHE A 71 14.21 5.44 9.52
N PHE A 72 12.97 5.10 9.16
CA PHE A 72 11.78 5.61 9.86
C PHE A 72 11.67 5.11 11.30
N LYS A 73 12.12 3.88 11.58
CA LYS A 73 12.23 3.36 12.95
C LYS A 73 13.20 4.21 13.78
N GLU A 74 14.40 4.47 13.28
CA GLU A 74 15.42 5.27 13.97
C GLU A 74 14.98 6.72 14.22
N LYS A 75 14.19 7.29 13.29
CA LYS A 75 13.58 8.61 13.46
C LYS A 75 12.35 8.63 14.37
N ASN A 76 11.96 7.49 14.93
CA ASN A 76 10.73 7.32 15.73
C ASN A 76 9.46 7.79 14.99
N VAL A 77 9.42 7.68 13.66
CA VAL A 77 8.23 8.03 12.86
C VAL A 77 7.51 6.81 12.30
N LEU A 78 8.13 5.63 12.29
CA LEU A 78 7.45 4.40 11.89
C LEU A 78 6.38 4.00 12.92
N LEU A 79 5.13 3.90 12.49
CA LEU A 79 4.03 3.37 13.29
C LEU A 79 3.90 1.85 13.13
N ALA A 80 3.86 1.37 11.89
CA ALA A 80 3.80 -0.06 11.58
C ALA A 80 4.28 -0.35 10.16
N LEU A 81 4.78 -1.56 9.96
CA LEU A 81 4.90 -2.19 8.65
C LEU A 81 3.73 -3.17 8.49
N ILE A 82 3.00 -3.05 7.40
CA ILE A 82 1.92 -3.95 7.03
C ILE A 82 2.39 -4.79 5.84
N SER A 83 2.46 -6.10 6.03
CA SER A 83 2.72 -7.05 4.95
C SER A 83 1.39 -7.46 4.31
N PRO A 84 1.18 -7.23 3.00
CA PRO A 84 -0.03 -7.65 2.30
C PRO A 84 -0.34 -9.15 2.42
N ASN A 85 0.68 -9.97 2.56
CA ASN A 85 0.53 -11.41 2.73
C ASN A 85 1.56 -11.98 3.72
N ASN A 86 1.46 -13.28 4.03
CA ASN A 86 2.36 -13.96 4.96
C ASN A 86 3.80 -14.17 4.43
N LYS A 87 4.11 -13.82 3.17
CA LYS A 87 5.45 -13.90 2.57
C LYS A 87 6.18 -12.55 2.67
N CYS A 88 6.50 -12.14 3.88
CA CYS A 88 7.31 -10.94 4.15
C CYS A 88 8.81 -11.27 4.11
N SER A 89 9.67 -10.39 3.58
CA SER A 89 11.13 -10.60 3.54
C SER A 89 11.74 -10.76 4.94
N PHE A 90 12.71 -11.67 5.08
CA PHE A 90 13.46 -11.84 6.33
C PHE A 90 14.16 -10.54 6.78
N LEU A 91 14.60 -9.72 5.83
CA LEU A 91 15.23 -8.42 6.12
C LEU A 91 14.29 -7.48 6.86
N LEU A 92 13.00 -7.50 6.55
CA LEU A 92 11.99 -6.72 7.26
C LEU A 92 11.63 -7.35 8.61
N ARG A 93 11.45 -8.68 8.64
CA ARG A 93 11.05 -9.40 9.87
C ARG A 93 12.07 -9.25 11.00
N LYS A 94 13.37 -9.18 10.69
CA LYS A 94 14.42 -9.05 11.71
C LYS A 94 14.57 -7.64 12.29
N LEU A 95 13.84 -6.63 11.79
CA LEU A 95 13.99 -5.24 12.23
C LEU A 95 13.39 -4.96 13.61
N ASN A 96 12.72 -5.94 14.25
CA ASN A 96 12.06 -5.78 15.55
C ASN A 96 11.16 -4.52 15.60
N ILE A 97 10.16 -4.51 14.73
CA ILE A 97 9.19 -3.42 14.53
C ILE A 97 7.76 -3.98 14.71
N SER A 98 6.78 -3.08 14.84
CA SER A 98 5.38 -3.46 14.71
C SER A 98 5.09 -3.92 13.28
N LEU A 99 4.97 -5.24 13.09
CA LEU A 99 4.72 -5.89 11.81
C LEU A 99 3.35 -6.59 11.85
N VAL A 100 2.46 -6.16 10.97
CA VAL A 100 1.10 -6.70 10.84
C VAL A 100 0.97 -7.43 9.51
N TYR A 101 0.32 -8.59 9.51
CA TYR A 101 0.01 -9.35 8.29
C TYR A 101 -1.46 -9.20 7.93
N LEU A 102 -1.77 -8.68 6.74
CA LEU A 102 -3.15 -8.49 6.29
C LEU A 102 -3.90 -9.81 6.12
N ASP A 103 -3.22 -10.87 5.68
CA ASP A 103 -3.81 -12.22 5.59
C ASP A 103 -4.44 -12.67 6.92
N ASN A 104 -3.77 -12.38 8.03
CA ASN A 104 -4.25 -12.75 9.37
C ASN A 104 -5.46 -11.92 9.82
N GLN A 105 -5.71 -10.78 9.19
CA GLN A 105 -6.84 -9.90 9.49
C GLN A 105 -7.99 -10.07 8.50
N ARG A 106 -7.84 -10.91 7.46
CA ARG A 106 -8.83 -11.04 6.38
C ARG A 106 -10.24 -11.31 6.87
N ASN A 107 -10.42 -12.20 7.85
CA ASN A 107 -11.73 -12.52 8.40
C ASN A 107 -12.39 -11.34 9.15
N LYS A 108 -11.58 -10.44 9.73
CA LYS A 108 -12.07 -9.23 10.42
C LYS A 108 -12.28 -8.06 9.48
N LEU A 109 -11.53 -8.04 8.37
CA LEU A 109 -11.53 -6.98 7.37
C LEU A 109 -12.40 -7.30 6.15
N ASN A 110 -13.09 -8.45 6.15
CA ASN A 110 -13.98 -8.82 5.07
C ASN A 110 -15.05 -7.74 4.89
N TYR A 111 -14.88 -6.97 3.83
CA TYR A 111 -15.87 -6.03 3.36
C TYR A 111 -16.97 -6.86 2.74
N GLY A 112 -17.97 -7.23 3.54
CA GLY A 112 -19.19 -7.80 3.00
C GLY A 112 -19.75 -6.80 2.00
N GLN A 113 -19.82 -7.17 0.72
CA GLN A 113 -20.83 -6.57 -0.12
C GLN A 113 -22.14 -6.82 0.63
N LYS A 114 -22.72 -5.77 1.22
CA LYS A 114 -24.12 -5.86 1.62
C LYS A 114 -24.85 -6.14 0.31
N GLU A 115 -25.28 -7.38 0.11
CA GLU A 115 -26.31 -7.68 -0.87
C GLU A 115 -27.40 -6.64 -0.64
N LYS A 116 -27.77 -5.91 -1.70
CA LYS A 116 -28.99 -5.12 -1.64
C LYS A 116 -30.08 -6.10 -1.23
N ALA A 117 -30.81 -5.77 -0.15
CA ALA A 117 -32.00 -6.53 0.19
C ALA A 117 -32.85 -6.67 -1.08
N PRO A 118 -33.41 -7.85 -1.38
CA PRO A 118 -34.35 -7.97 -2.49
C PRO A 118 -35.45 -6.94 -2.25
N ASP A 119 -35.78 -6.15 -3.27
CA ASP A 119 -36.81 -5.12 -3.22
C ASP A 119 -38.09 -5.73 -2.65
N GLY A 120 -38.31 -5.46 -1.37
CA GLY A 120 -39.46 -5.91 -0.61
C GLY A 120 -40.61 -4.91 -0.72
N ASP A 121 -40.84 -4.34 -1.90
CA ASP A 121 -42.04 -3.54 -2.16
C ASP A 121 -43.08 -4.42 -2.83
N ASN A 122 -43.65 -5.32 -2.02
CA ASN A 122 -45.04 -5.71 -2.21
C ASN A 122 -45.87 -4.84 -1.24
N THR A 123 -46.42 -3.75 -1.76
CA THR A 123 -47.60 -3.12 -1.15
C THR A 123 -48.68 -2.94 -2.22
N PRO A 124 -49.96 -3.04 -1.81
CA PRO A 124 -51.04 -3.73 -2.50
C PRO A 124 -51.66 -3.02 -3.72
#